data_AF-A0A668AHA1-F1
#
_entry.id   AF-A0A668AHA1-F1
#
_cell.length_a   1.000
_cell.length_b   1.000
_cell.length_c   1.000
_cell.angle_alpha   90.00
_cell.angle_beta   90.00
_cell.angle_gamma   90.00
#
_symmetry.space_group_name_H-M   'P 1'
#
loop_
_entity.id
_entity.type
_entity.pdbx_description
1 polymer ?
#
loop_
_entity_poly.entity_id
_entity_poly.type
_entity_poly.pdbx_seq_one_letter_code
_entity_poly.pdbx_strand_id
1 'polypeptide(L)'
;MRRLALTLLPCAVAVLVHLWLAHRPSSTPPDTAAHTDEVLPSYEVLVGVLSARHHYELRQVIRETWLGYLQGHPQFQHRVGVKFIMGEHGCPIPEEDREDPYSCTLLNLTEPAAGQEAEIEIVKVSDPSALVPADVPTIALDFKVLHPVVITRLGVFPSGTRQELQSNVTVKLLQLDQEEAVVTARFSAISTGTLVNGVWYKPVEQFILPKGFEGTLVWESLDSGGLTVVNSSCVQLNNGGGVLKISSIAEGILPHRSALGFPGLAGGFTFTIYDGEGLSGLLRGRPARMEHHASRLRQEDASLQQESLRHGDMVFVDVVDTYRNVPSKLLQFYKWSVGNADFNLLLKTDDDCYIDVDSVLMKIDHKGLKRSNFWWGNFRQSWAVDRIGKWQELEYASPAYPAFACGSGYVVSHDLVQWLATNAEKLKAYQGEDVSMGIWMAAVGPQKYQDPGWLCEKECYLDMLSSPQHTAEELRILWDRKRACGDPCGCPWGH
;
A
#
# COMPACT_ATOMS: atom_id res chain seq x y z
N MET A 1 50.41 -5.54 50.82
CA MET A 1 49.34 -6.48 50.38
C MET A 1 48.07 -5.75 49.92
N ARG A 2 48.16 -4.83 48.93
CA ARG A 2 46.99 -4.11 48.38
C ARG A 2 47.07 -3.84 46.87
N ARG A 3 48.03 -4.45 46.16
CA ARG A 3 48.21 -4.29 44.70
C ARG A 3 48.06 -5.58 43.87
N LEU A 4 47.73 -6.72 44.50
CA LEU A 4 47.35 -7.96 43.78
C LEU A 4 45.83 -8.14 43.62
N ALA A 5 45.01 -7.37 44.33
CA ALA A 5 43.55 -7.53 44.29
C ALA A 5 42.87 -6.83 43.10
N LEU A 6 43.56 -5.91 42.42
CA LEU A 6 43.00 -5.11 41.32
C LEU A 6 43.20 -5.74 39.93
N THR A 7 44.00 -6.79 39.82
CA THR A 7 44.21 -7.52 38.55
C THR A 7 43.48 -8.86 38.49
N LEU A 8 43.03 -9.40 39.63
CA LEU A 8 42.29 -10.67 39.68
C LEU A 8 40.76 -10.51 39.54
N LEU A 9 40.23 -9.32 39.82
CA LEU A 9 38.79 -9.04 39.69
C LEU A 9 38.27 -9.14 38.24
N PRO A 10 38.92 -8.55 37.22
CA PRO A 10 38.42 -8.65 35.83
C PRO A 10 38.56 -10.07 35.26
N CYS A 11 39.56 -10.85 35.68
CA CYS A 11 39.71 -12.25 35.27
C CYS A 11 38.64 -13.15 35.91
N ALA A 12 38.30 -12.92 37.18
CA ALA A 12 37.23 -13.68 37.85
C ALA A 12 35.85 -13.38 37.23
N VAL A 13 35.58 -12.11 36.85
CA VAL A 13 34.35 -11.73 36.16
C VAL A 13 34.29 -12.33 34.75
N ALA A 14 35.39 -12.36 34.00
CA ALA A 14 35.44 -12.99 32.68
C ALA A 14 35.20 -14.51 32.75
N VAL A 15 35.76 -15.20 33.75
CA VAL A 15 35.53 -16.65 33.95
C VAL A 15 34.09 -16.92 34.38
N LEU A 16 33.50 -16.08 35.24
CA LEU A 16 32.10 -16.22 35.66
C LEU A 16 31.12 -15.92 34.50
N VAL A 17 31.42 -14.96 33.63
CA VAL A 17 30.63 -14.67 32.43
C VAL A 17 30.75 -15.81 31.40
N HIS A 18 31.93 -16.39 31.23
CA HIS A 18 32.12 -17.57 30.37
C HIS A 18 31.41 -18.82 30.92
N LEU A 19 31.47 -19.06 32.22
CA LEU A 19 30.76 -20.19 32.85
C LEU A 19 29.24 -19.98 32.82
N TRP A 20 28.76 -18.74 32.97
CA TRP A 20 27.33 -18.41 32.85
C TRP A 20 26.81 -18.53 31.42
N LEU A 21 27.61 -18.15 30.40
CA LEU A 21 27.30 -18.39 29.00
C LEU A 21 27.34 -19.90 28.65
N ALA A 22 28.25 -20.66 29.26
CA ALA A 22 28.35 -22.12 29.06
C ALA A 22 27.27 -22.93 29.80
N HIS A 23 26.57 -22.34 30.78
CA HIS A 23 25.50 -22.98 31.56
C HIS A 23 24.10 -22.43 31.26
N ARG A 24 23.94 -21.60 30.23
CA ARG A 24 22.60 -21.33 29.69
C ARG A 24 22.08 -22.63 29.07
N PRO A 25 20.88 -23.11 29.45
CA PRO A 25 20.23 -24.15 28.69
C PRO A 25 19.95 -23.56 27.31
N SER A 26 20.70 -24.04 26.32
CA SER A 26 20.39 -23.85 24.92
C SER A 26 19.06 -24.55 24.68
N SER A 27 17.95 -23.81 24.66
CA SER A 27 16.73 -24.29 24.03
C SER A 27 16.91 -24.18 22.51
N THR A 28 17.91 -24.87 21.98
CA THR A 28 17.88 -25.35 20.61
C THR A 28 16.73 -26.35 20.54
N PRO A 29 15.73 -26.15 19.65
CA PRO A 29 14.84 -27.24 19.30
C PRO A 29 15.71 -28.44 18.92
N PRO A 30 15.30 -29.69 19.20
CA PRO A 30 16.05 -30.83 18.69
C PRO A 30 16.12 -30.69 17.17
N ASP A 31 17.34 -30.63 16.63
CA ASP A 31 17.65 -30.90 15.22
C ASP A 31 17.25 -32.36 14.94
N THR A 32 15.95 -32.57 14.81
CA THR A 32 15.34 -33.71 14.13
C THR A 32 14.82 -33.21 12.78
N ALA A 33 15.65 -32.50 12.04
CA ALA A 33 15.61 -32.61 10.58
C ALA A 33 16.34 -33.91 10.23
N ALA A 34 15.67 -35.03 10.47
CA ALA A 34 15.84 -36.13 9.56
C ALA A 34 15.47 -35.55 8.20
N HIS A 35 16.47 -35.22 7.37
CA HIS A 35 16.26 -35.07 5.94
C HIS A 35 15.77 -36.43 5.44
N THR A 36 14.48 -36.69 5.60
CA THR A 36 13.78 -37.55 4.66
C THR A 36 14.00 -36.89 3.32
N ASP A 37 14.63 -37.59 2.38
CA ASP A 37 14.59 -37.32 0.95
C ASP A 37 13.12 -37.41 0.48
N GLU A 38 12.25 -36.54 1.00
CA GLU A 38 10.92 -36.35 0.45
C GLU A 38 11.13 -35.65 -0.89
N VAL A 39 10.90 -36.41 -1.96
CA VAL A 39 10.90 -35.90 -3.32
C VAL A 39 9.87 -34.78 -3.39
N LEU A 40 10.35 -33.55 -3.63
CA LEU A 40 9.47 -32.40 -3.81
C LEU A 40 8.49 -32.67 -4.97
N PRO A 41 7.24 -32.22 -4.87
CA PRO A 41 6.32 -32.28 -6.00
C PRO A 41 6.90 -31.47 -7.16
N SER A 42 6.94 -32.07 -8.35
CA SER A 42 7.50 -31.47 -9.56
C SER A 42 6.40 -31.05 -10.53
N TYR A 43 6.48 -29.83 -11.05
CA TYR A 43 5.51 -29.23 -11.96
C TYR A 43 6.24 -28.60 -13.15
N GLU A 44 5.63 -28.55 -14.32
CA GLU A 44 6.15 -27.68 -15.37
C GLU A 44 5.78 -26.22 -15.08
N VAL A 45 4.55 -25.99 -14.63
CA VAL A 45 4.03 -24.68 -14.24
C VAL A 45 3.44 -24.75 -12.84
N LEU A 46 3.96 -23.95 -11.92
CA LEU A 46 3.34 -23.71 -10.63
C LEU A 46 2.51 -22.43 -10.70
N VAL A 47 1.21 -22.53 -10.47
CA VAL A 47 0.28 -21.40 -10.44
C VAL A 47 0.11 -20.95 -8.99
N GLY A 48 0.45 -19.70 -8.71
CA GLY A 48 0.14 -19.01 -7.47
C GLY A 48 -1.06 -18.08 -7.66
N VAL A 49 -2.15 -18.37 -6.96
CA VAL A 49 -3.36 -17.54 -6.95
C VAL A 49 -3.36 -16.71 -5.67
N LEU A 50 -3.13 -15.40 -5.76
CA LEU A 50 -3.25 -14.53 -4.59
C LEU A 50 -4.73 -14.41 -4.20
N SER A 51 -5.04 -14.72 -2.95
CA SER A 51 -6.41 -14.72 -2.45
C SER A 51 -6.50 -14.00 -1.11
N ALA A 52 -7.58 -13.28 -0.89
CA ALA A 52 -7.89 -12.74 0.43
C ALA A 52 -8.57 -13.82 1.29
N ARG A 53 -8.34 -13.78 2.60
CA ARG A 53 -8.87 -14.75 3.56
C ARG A 53 -10.39 -14.99 3.42
N HIS A 54 -11.17 -13.93 3.27
CA HIS A 54 -12.63 -13.99 3.13
C HIS A 54 -13.14 -14.35 1.73
N HIS A 55 -12.28 -14.52 0.72
CA HIS A 55 -12.66 -14.83 -0.67
C HIS A 55 -12.96 -16.34 -0.91
N TYR A 56 -13.69 -16.99 0.00
CA TYR A 56 -14.03 -18.42 -0.15
C TYR A 56 -14.75 -18.71 -1.47
N GLU A 57 -15.72 -17.87 -1.87
CA GLU A 57 -16.51 -18.07 -3.09
C GLU A 57 -15.67 -17.97 -4.38
N LEU A 58 -14.68 -17.06 -4.40
CA LEU A 58 -13.76 -16.92 -5.53
C LEU A 58 -12.83 -18.13 -5.66
N ARG A 59 -12.25 -18.60 -4.53
CA ARG A 59 -11.48 -19.85 -4.53
C ARG A 59 -12.33 -21.04 -4.97
N GLN A 60 -13.56 -21.11 -4.50
CA GLN A 60 -14.48 -22.19 -4.83
C GLN A 60 -14.86 -22.20 -6.32
N VAL A 61 -15.16 -21.04 -6.93
CA VAL A 61 -15.46 -21.03 -8.36
C VAL A 61 -14.23 -21.37 -9.20
N ILE A 62 -13.02 -20.98 -8.78
CA ILE A 62 -11.79 -21.41 -9.47
C ILE A 62 -11.68 -22.94 -9.46
N ARG A 63 -11.89 -23.59 -8.30
CA ARG A 63 -11.92 -25.05 -8.17
C ARG A 63 -12.97 -25.71 -9.07
N GLU A 64 -14.13 -25.08 -9.22
CA GLU A 64 -15.23 -25.59 -10.08
C GLU A 64 -15.01 -25.33 -11.58
N THR A 65 -14.11 -24.41 -11.93
CA THR A 65 -13.87 -23.97 -13.31
C THR A 65 -12.55 -24.50 -13.85
N TRP A 66 -11.57 -23.63 -14.09
CA TRP A 66 -10.33 -23.97 -14.78
C TRP A 66 -9.42 -24.86 -13.93
N LEU A 67 -9.42 -24.75 -12.60
CA LEU A 67 -8.64 -25.63 -11.73
C LEU A 67 -9.20 -27.06 -11.75
N GLY A 68 -10.52 -27.22 -11.63
CA GLY A 68 -11.17 -28.53 -11.74
C GLY A 68 -10.93 -29.18 -13.10
N TYR A 69 -10.92 -28.39 -14.17
CA TYR A 69 -10.53 -28.83 -15.50
C TYR A 69 -9.09 -29.34 -15.55
N LEU A 70 -8.11 -28.60 -15.01
CA LEU A 70 -6.71 -29.03 -14.95
C LEU A 70 -6.54 -30.35 -14.20
N GLN A 71 -7.22 -30.49 -13.05
CA GLN A 71 -7.15 -31.69 -12.20
C GLN A 71 -7.75 -32.93 -12.88
N GLY A 72 -8.78 -32.75 -13.71
CA GLY A 72 -9.41 -33.83 -14.45
C GLY A 72 -8.76 -34.14 -15.81
N HIS A 73 -7.86 -33.28 -16.31
CA HIS A 73 -7.29 -33.43 -17.65
C HIS A 73 -6.01 -34.29 -17.62
N PRO A 74 -5.95 -35.43 -18.35
CA PRO A 74 -4.83 -36.37 -18.27
C PRO A 74 -3.45 -35.78 -18.60
N GLN A 75 -3.42 -34.75 -19.45
CA GLN A 75 -2.18 -34.08 -19.84
C GLN A 75 -1.76 -32.98 -18.84
N PHE A 76 -2.68 -32.45 -18.03
CA PHE A 76 -2.41 -31.29 -17.17
C PHE A 76 -2.31 -31.62 -15.69
N GLN A 77 -2.98 -32.68 -15.23
CA GLN A 77 -3.06 -33.06 -13.80
C GLN A 77 -1.71 -33.27 -13.10
N HIS A 78 -0.66 -33.62 -13.85
CA HIS A 78 0.73 -33.77 -13.33
C HIS A 78 1.68 -32.70 -13.86
N ARG A 79 1.19 -31.83 -14.75
CA ARG A 79 1.97 -30.77 -15.39
C ARG A 79 1.86 -29.46 -14.63
N VAL A 80 0.68 -29.18 -14.06
CA VAL A 80 0.37 -27.90 -13.44
C VAL A 80 0.04 -28.10 -11.97
N GLY A 81 0.78 -27.43 -11.09
CA GLY A 81 0.45 -27.31 -9.68
C GLY A 81 -0.27 -25.99 -9.44
N VAL A 82 -1.31 -25.97 -8.61
CA VAL A 82 -2.04 -24.72 -8.28
C VAL A 82 -2.12 -24.56 -6.78
N LYS A 83 -1.80 -23.37 -6.28
CA LYS A 83 -1.84 -23.01 -4.87
C LYS A 83 -2.51 -21.65 -4.65
N PHE A 84 -3.49 -21.60 -3.76
CA PHE A 84 -4.07 -20.36 -3.24
C PHE A 84 -3.20 -19.83 -2.11
N ILE A 85 -2.85 -18.55 -2.19
CA ILE A 85 -1.89 -17.90 -1.30
C ILE A 85 -2.63 -16.91 -0.43
N MET A 86 -2.55 -17.07 0.88
CA MET A 86 -3.20 -16.21 1.86
C MET A 86 -2.23 -15.79 2.97
N GLY A 87 -2.48 -14.63 3.56
CA GLY A 87 -1.81 -14.25 4.80
C GLY A 87 -2.32 -15.10 5.95
N GLU A 88 -1.39 -15.65 6.73
CA GLU A 88 -1.67 -16.45 7.92
C GLU A 88 -2.45 -15.65 8.97
N HIS A 89 -2.26 -14.33 9.02
CA HIS A 89 -2.89 -13.46 10.02
C HIS A 89 -3.93 -12.54 9.40
N GLY A 90 -5.12 -12.47 9.99
CA GLY A 90 -6.06 -11.40 9.69
C GLY A 90 -5.63 -10.10 10.37
N CYS A 91 -5.97 -8.94 9.80
CA CYS A 91 -5.69 -7.66 10.46
C CYS A 91 -6.49 -7.54 11.77
N PRO A 92 -5.86 -7.37 12.95
CA PRO A 92 -6.58 -7.31 14.24
C PRO A 92 -7.41 -6.04 14.45
N ILE A 93 -7.36 -5.09 13.52
CA ILE A 93 -8.03 -3.79 13.62
C ILE A 93 -9.28 -3.83 12.71
N PRO A 94 -10.49 -3.58 13.24
CA PRO A 94 -11.71 -3.42 12.44
C PRO A 94 -11.56 -2.30 11.41
N GLU A 95 -12.16 -2.43 10.22
CA GLU A 95 -12.02 -1.46 9.13
C GLU A 95 -12.40 -0.03 9.54
N GLU A 96 -13.44 0.15 10.36
CA GLU A 96 -13.86 1.45 10.87
C GLU A 96 -12.79 2.15 11.73
N ASP A 97 -11.92 1.36 12.37
CA ASP A 97 -10.83 1.81 13.24
C ASP A 97 -9.47 1.85 12.54
N ARG A 98 -9.42 1.62 11.22
CA ARG A 98 -8.20 1.77 10.42
C ARG A 98 -8.02 3.21 9.91
N GLU A 99 -6.77 3.60 9.78
CA GLU A 99 -6.38 4.87 9.13
C GLU A 99 -6.87 4.90 7.67
N ASP A 100 -6.69 3.79 6.96
CA ASP A 100 -7.16 3.56 5.60
C ASP A 100 -7.63 2.10 5.44
N PRO A 101 -8.53 1.79 4.49
CA PRO A 101 -9.07 0.44 4.35
C PRO A 101 -8.05 -0.59 3.81
N TYR A 102 -6.90 -0.13 3.30
CA TYR A 102 -5.93 -0.97 2.59
C TYR A 102 -4.79 -1.46 3.49
N SER A 103 -4.55 -0.81 4.64
CA SER A 103 -3.50 -1.17 5.61
C SER A 103 -4.08 -1.81 6.88
N CYS A 104 -3.21 -2.15 7.83
CA CYS A 104 -3.60 -2.57 9.18
C CYS A 104 -3.09 -1.56 10.23
N THR A 105 -3.25 -0.27 9.96
CA THR A 105 -2.78 0.80 10.85
C THR A 105 -3.95 1.35 11.67
N LEU A 106 -3.78 1.41 12.99
CA LEU A 106 -4.82 1.91 13.89
C LEU A 106 -5.02 3.41 13.69
N LEU A 107 -6.29 3.82 13.59
CA LEU A 107 -6.71 5.21 13.54
C LEU A 107 -6.45 5.89 14.89
N ASN A 108 -5.33 6.59 14.99
CA ASN A 108 -4.85 7.22 16.22
C ASN A 108 -5.47 8.60 16.45
N LEU A 109 -6.74 8.62 16.88
CA LEU A 109 -7.49 9.83 17.23
C LEU A 109 -7.63 9.96 18.75
N THR A 110 -7.62 11.20 19.25
CA THR A 110 -7.93 11.53 20.64
C THR A 110 -9.31 12.15 20.75
N GLU A 111 -9.92 12.09 21.94
CA GLU A 111 -11.17 12.81 22.18
C GLU A 111 -10.97 14.32 21.95
N PRO A 112 -11.94 15.01 21.31
CA PRO A 112 -11.96 16.45 21.29
C PRO A 112 -11.90 16.98 22.72
N ALA A 113 -11.15 18.05 22.97
CA ALA A 113 -11.20 18.69 24.28
C ALA A 113 -12.64 19.14 24.57
N ALA A 114 -13.16 18.80 25.76
CA ALA A 114 -14.55 19.00 26.13
C ALA A 114 -15.02 20.45 25.84
N GLY A 115 -16.04 20.58 24.97
CA GLY A 115 -16.67 21.86 24.64
C GLY A 115 -16.20 22.56 23.36
N GLN A 116 -15.40 21.93 22.50
CA GLN A 116 -14.90 22.60 21.29
C GLN A 116 -15.78 22.42 20.05
N GLU A 117 -16.70 23.36 19.85
CA GLU A 117 -16.87 24.04 18.54
C GLU A 117 -15.68 24.98 18.24
N ALA A 118 -14.61 24.91 19.03
CA ALA A 118 -13.49 25.82 18.92
C ALA A 118 -12.72 25.56 17.63
N GLU A 119 -12.57 26.65 16.89
CA GLU A 119 -11.72 26.73 15.72
C GLU A 119 -10.28 26.37 16.10
N ILE A 120 -9.72 25.37 15.40
CA ILE A 120 -8.38 24.83 15.58
C ILE A 120 -7.46 25.45 14.54
N GLU A 121 -6.36 26.06 14.98
CA GLU A 121 -5.29 26.56 14.10
C GLU A 121 -4.30 25.43 13.80
N ILE A 122 -4.13 25.06 12.53
CA ILE A 122 -3.21 23.97 12.15
C ILE A 122 -1.74 24.30 12.41
N VAL A 123 -1.38 25.57 12.43
CA VAL A 123 0.00 26.06 12.45
C VAL A 123 0.16 27.08 13.54
N LYS A 124 1.14 26.85 14.41
CA LYS A 124 1.61 27.83 15.39
C LYS A 124 3.11 28.06 15.21
N VAL A 125 3.50 29.30 14.94
CA VAL A 125 4.90 29.67 14.76
C VAL A 125 5.55 29.80 16.13
N SER A 126 6.59 29.00 16.40
CA SER A 126 7.26 29.00 17.71
C SER A 126 8.21 30.18 17.87
N ASP A 127 8.87 30.58 16.79
CA ASP A 127 9.77 31.72 16.73
C ASP A 127 9.46 32.55 15.47
N PRO A 128 8.77 33.71 15.62
CA PRO A 128 8.47 34.59 14.50
C PRO A 128 9.71 35.12 13.76
N SER A 129 10.90 35.08 14.37
CA SER A 129 12.14 35.48 13.70
C SER A 129 12.64 34.48 12.66
N ALA A 130 12.09 33.25 12.65
CA ALA A 130 12.40 32.22 11.66
C ALA A 130 11.67 32.42 10.32
N LEU A 131 10.80 33.43 10.22
CA LEU A 131 10.10 33.79 8.98
C LEU A 131 11.06 34.45 7.98
N VAL A 132 11.17 33.88 6.79
CA VAL A 132 12.05 34.36 5.72
C VAL A 132 11.30 34.46 4.38
N PRO A 133 11.68 35.37 3.46
CA PRO A 133 11.10 35.39 2.12
C PRO A 133 11.39 34.09 1.36
N ALA A 134 10.42 33.58 0.61
CA ALA A 134 10.58 32.42 -0.26
C ALA A 134 11.27 32.79 -1.57
N ASP A 135 12.13 31.92 -2.08
CA ASP A 135 12.73 32.02 -3.41
C ASP A 135 11.84 31.48 -4.53
N VAL A 136 10.74 30.81 -4.16
CA VAL A 136 9.76 30.23 -5.09
C VAL A 136 8.40 30.97 -5.05
N PRO A 137 7.68 31.04 -6.19
CA PRO A 137 6.39 31.72 -6.27
C PRO A 137 5.22 30.86 -5.76
N THR A 138 5.44 29.57 -5.49
CA THR A 138 4.37 28.62 -5.13
C THR A 138 4.86 27.63 -4.10
N ILE A 139 4.06 27.43 -3.05
CA ILE A 139 4.31 26.49 -1.95
C ILE A 139 3.02 25.73 -1.69
N ALA A 140 3.13 24.45 -1.34
CA ALA A 140 1.98 23.62 -1.07
C ALA A 140 2.16 22.74 0.18
N LEU A 141 1.03 22.40 0.79
CA LEU A 141 0.93 21.50 1.94
C LEU A 141 -0.16 20.46 1.66
N ASP A 142 0.23 19.18 1.63
CA ASP A 142 -0.70 18.07 1.49
C ASP A 142 -1.15 17.56 2.85
N PHE A 143 -2.44 17.24 2.95
CA PHE A 143 -3.01 16.62 4.12
C PHE A 143 -4.14 15.66 3.75
N LYS A 144 -4.40 14.74 4.66
CA LYS A 144 -5.50 13.77 4.59
C LYS A 144 -6.42 13.93 5.79
N VAL A 145 -7.71 13.89 5.54
CA VAL A 145 -8.75 13.96 6.56
C VAL A 145 -9.03 12.55 7.08
N LEU A 146 -8.77 12.30 8.36
CA LEU A 146 -8.98 11.01 9.03
C LEU A 146 -10.30 10.96 9.82
N HIS A 147 -10.91 12.11 10.07
CA HIS A 147 -12.28 12.28 10.57
C HIS A 147 -12.86 13.58 9.99
N PRO A 148 -14.16 13.66 9.66
CA PRO A 148 -14.72 14.85 9.01
C PRO A 148 -14.39 16.18 9.71
N VAL A 149 -14.03 17.19 8.92
CA VAL A 149 -13.71 18.55 9.40
C VAL A 149 -14.36 19.62 8.52
N VAL A 150 -14.48 20.83 9.04
CA VAL A 150 -14.88 22.01 8.25
C VAL A 150 -13.74 23.02 8.27
N ILE A 151 -13.23 23.39 7.09
CA ILE A 151 -12.25 24.47 6.97
C ILE A 151 -12.99 25.80 7.13
N THR A 152 -12.53 26.64 8.06
CA THR A 152 -13.21 27.89 8.40
C THR A 152 -12.46 29.11 7.89
N ARG A 153 -11.12 29.11 7.92
CA ARG A 153 -10.29 30.20 7.40
C ARG A 153 -9.03 29.67 6.71
N LEU A 154 -8.58 30.41 5.70
CA LEU A 154 -7.25 30.23 5.13
C LEU A 154 -6.34 31.36 5.61
N GLY A 155 -5.04 31.10 5.73
CA GLY A 155 -4.11 32.07 6.28
C GLY A 155 -2.74 32.09 5.62
N VAL A 156 -2.07 33.23 5.76
CA VAL A 156 -0.75 33.54 5.21
C VAL A 156 0.14 34.11 6.30
N PHE A 157 1.43 33.79 6.26
CA PHE A 157 2.38 34.45 7.15
C PHE A 157 2.57 35.92 6.75
N PRO A 158 2.76 36.81 7.74
CA PRO A 158 3.12 38.20 7.47
C PRO A 158 4.52 38.31 6.85
N SER A 159 4.83 39.45 6.25
CA SER A 159 6.13 39.79 5.69
C SER A 159 6.85 40.86 6.52
N GLY A 160 8.15 40.66 6.72
CA GLY A 160 9.02 41.61 7.40
C GLY A 160 8.71 41.83 8.89
N THR A 161 9.43 42.75 9.52
CA THR A 161 9.35 43.01 10.97
C THR A 161 8.08 43.74 11.41
N ARG A 162 7.34 44.34 10.46
CA ARG A 162 6.13 45.14 10.73
C ARG A 162 4.82 44.34 10.66
N GLN A 163 4.91 43.03 10.41
CA GLN A 163 3.76 42.15 10.23
C GLN A 163 2.81 42.56 9.09
N GLU A 164 3.32 43.19 8.03
CA GLU A 164 2.53 43.66 6.88
C GLU A 164 2.59 42.63 5.73
N LEU A 165 1.71 42.74 4.73
CA LEU A 165 1.84 41.98 3.47
C LEU A 165 2.45 42.88 2.40
N GLN A 166 3.58 42.47 1.83
CA GLN A 166 4.28 43.24 0.79
C GLN A 166 3.82 42.89 -0.64
N SER A 167 3.30 41.68 -0.83
CA SER A 167 2.82 41.18 -2.12
C SER A 167 1.42 40.59 -2.01
N ASN A 168 0.76 40.46 -3.16
CA ASN A 168 -0.51 39.75 -3.23
C ASN A 168 -0.26 38.25 -3.15
N VAL A 169 -1.02 37.58 -2.30
CA VAL A 169 -0.93 36.12 -2.10
C VAL A 169 -2.31 35.52 -2.29
N THR A 170 -2.42 34.49 -3.11
CA THR A 170 -3.64 33.70 -3.24
C THR A 170 -3.42 32.35 -2.56
N VAL A 171 -4.38 31.94 -1.75
CA VAL A 171 -4.40 30.65 -1.08
C VAL A 171 -5.58 29.85 -1.60
N LYS A 172 -5.33 28.63 -2.06
CA LYS A 172 -6.34 27.74 -2.63
C LYS A 172 -6.29 26.39 -1.91
N LEU A 173 -7.44 25.88 -1.50
CA LEU A 173 -7.59 24.48 -1.15
C LEU A 173 -8.05 23.73 -2.39
N LEU A 174 -7.24 22.80 -2.87
CA LEU A 174 -7.57 21.92 -3.98
C LEU A 174 -7.94 20.54 -3.43
N GLN A 175 -8.95 19.92 -4.04
CA GLN A 175 -9.16 18.48 -3.91
C GLN A 175 -8.30 17.77 -4.96
N LEU A 176 -7.82 16.58 -4.61
CA LEU A 176 -7.11 15.65 -5.47
C LEU A 176 -7.54 15.70 -6.94
N ASP A 177 -6.59 15.97 -7.83
CA ASP A 177 -6.73 16.00 -9.30
C ASP A 177 -7.76 16.99 -9.86
N GLN A 178 -8.24 17.95 -9.05
CA GLN A 178 -9.11 19.02 -9.52
C GLN A 178 -8.32 20.31 -9.76
N GLU A 179 -8.53 20.90 -10.94
CA GLU A 179 -8.01 22.24 -11.23
C GLU A 179 -8.79 23.34 -10.49
N GLU A 180 -10.03 23.06 -10.11
CA GLU A 180 -10.91 23.98 -9.42
C GLU A 180 -10.68 23.92 -7.90
N ALA A 181 -10.56 25.09 -7.29
CA ALA A 181 -10.36 25.18 -5.85
C ALA A 181 -11.68 25.00 -5.11
N VAL A 182 -11.68 24.12 -4.11
CA VAL A 182 -12.79 23.95 -3.17
C VAL A 182 -13.07 25.26 -2.45
N VAL A 183 -12.01 25.95 -2.00
CA VAL A 183 -12.08 27.29 -1.44
C VAL A 183 -10.86 28.12 -1.82
N THR A 184 -11.04 29.43 -1.94
CA THR A 184 -9.96 30.39 -2.26
C THR A 184 -10.03 31.61 -1.35
N ALA A 185 -8.87 32.07 -0.88
CA ALA A 185 -8.71 33.36 -0.20
C ALA A 185 -7.59 34.17 -0.87
N ARG A 186 -7.83 35.45 -1.13
CA ARG A 186 -6.84 36.37 -1.72
C ARG A 186 -6.44 37.42 -0.71
N PHE A 187 -5.15 37.66 -0.55
CA PHE A 187 -4.55 38.56 0.42
C PHE A 187 -3.80 39.68 -0.29
N SER A 188 -3.85 40.89 0.28
CA SER A 188 -3.13 42.07 -0.20
C SER A 188 -2.87 43.04 0.95
N ALA A 189 -2.02 44.05 0.74
CA ALA A 189 -1.71 45.07 1.75
C ALA A 189 -2.97 45.80 2.28
N ILE A 190 -4.00 45.98 1.44
CA ILE A 190 -5.27 46.64 1.81
C ILE A 190 -6.34 45.66 2.31
N SER A 191 -6.09 44.36 2.22
CA SER A 191 -7.03 43.30 2.58
C SER A 191 -6.25 42.11 3.12
N THR A 192 -5.66 42.29 4.31
CA THR A 192 -4.83 41.28 4.99
C THR A 192 -5.68 40.25 5.75
N GLY A 193 -6.86 40.63 6.24
CA GLY A 193 -7.69 39.76 7.09
C GLY A 193 -7.48 40.05 8.57
N THR A 194 -7.61 39.03 9.43
CA THR A 194 -7.45 39.14 10.89
C THR A 194 -6.18 38.43 11.33
N LEU A 195 -5.32 39.12 12.09
CA LEU A 195 -4.10 38.52 12.64
C LEU A 195 -4.45 37.69 13.87
N VAL A 196 -4.15 36.39 13.83
CA VAL A 196 -4.31 35.46 14.95
C VAL A 196 -3.01 34.69 15.10
N ASN A 197 -2.42 34.73 16.30
CA ASN A 197 -1.17 34.03 16.65
C ASN A 197 -0.02 34.16 15.61
N GLY A 198 0.09 35.34 14.98
CA GLY A 198 1.16 35.63 14.02
C GLY A 198 0.85 35.22 12.57
N VAL A 199 -0.38 34.83 12.26
CA VAL A 199 -0.84 34.48 10.91
C VAL A 199 -2.04 35.33 10.53
N TRP A 200 -2.05 35.85 9.30
CA TRP A 200 -3.19 36.59 8.76
C TRP A 200 -4.22 35.62 8.20
N TYR A 201 -5.45 35.63 8.72
CA TYR A 201 -6.52 34.74 8.29
C TYR A 201 -7.69 35.47 7.62
N LYS A 202 -8.31 34.81 6.64
CA LYS A 202 -9.59 35.20 6.03
C LYS A 202 -10.60 34.07 6.08
N PRO A 203 -11.87 34.37 6.40
CA PRO A 203 -12.93 33.38 6.32
C PRO A 203 -13.11 32.91 4.88
N VAL A 204 -13.48 31.64 4.73
CA VAL A 204 -13.83 31.03 3.45
C VAL A 204 -15.22 30.40 3.55
N GLU A 205 -15.77 30.03 2.40
CA GLU A 205 -16.99 29.21 2.35
C GLU A 205 -16.74 27.88 3.07
N GLN A 206 -17.69 27.45 3.88
CA GLN A 206 -17.53 26.31 4.77
C GLN A 206 -18.08 25.05 4.11
N PHE A 207 -17.19 24.10 3.81
CA PHE A 207 -17.53 22.78 3.31
C PHE A 207 -17.09 21.72 4.30
N ILE A 208 -17.90 20.66 4.44
CA ILE A 208 -17.52 19.46 5.19
C ILE A 208 -16.57 18.66 4.32
N LEU A 209 -15.33 18.51 4.78
CA LEU A 209 -14.37 17.60 4.18
C LEU A 209 -14.55 16.21 4.81
N PRO A 210 -14.97 15.18 4.07
CA PRO A 210 -15.24 13.85 4.63
C PRO A 210 -13.95 13.09 4.99
N LYS A 211 -14.07 12.03 5.81
CA LYS A 211 -12.97 11.07 6.03
C LYS A 211 -12.50 10.52 4.67
N GLY A 212 -11.19 10.49 4.47
CA GLY A 212 -10.56 10.08 3.21
C GLY A 212 -10.38 11.22 2.21
N PHE A 213 -10.87 12.44 2.50
CA PHE A 213 -10.54 13.61 1.68
C PHE A 213 -9.03 13.86 1.72
N GLU A 214 -8.43 13.97 0.54
CA GLU A 214 -7.03 14.31 0.35
C GLU A 214 -6.97 15.68 -0.33
N GLY A 215 -6.34 16.63 0.36
CA GLY A 215 -6.34 18.04 -0.02
C GLY A 215 -4.93 18.62 -0.08
N THR A 216 -4.76 19.54 -1.02
CA THR A 216 -3.53 20.32 -1.17
C THR A 216 -3.86 21.79 -0.92
N LEU A 217 -3.25 22.39 0.10
CA LEU A 217 -3.30 23.82 0.31
C LEU A 217 -2.15 24.48 -0.45
N VAL A 218 -2.47 25.35 -1.41
CA VAL A 218 -1.49 26.02 -2.28
C VAL A 218 -1.46 27.52 -1.97
N TRP A 219 -0.27 28.05 -1.70
CA TRP A 219 0.02 29.49 -1.65
C TRP A 219 0.73 29.90 -2.93
N GLU A 220 0.21 30.91 -3.63
CA GLU A 220 0.79 31.43 -4.87
C GLU A 220 0.95 32.96 -4.79
N SER A 221 2.09 33.46 -5.27
CA SER A 221 2.33 34.88 -5.51
C SER A 221 2.91 35.10 -6.90
N LEU A 222 2.58 36.25 -7.51
CA LEU A 222 3.12 36.65 -8.82
C LEU A 222 4.54 37.20 -8.71
N ASP A 223 4.94 37.66 -7.52
CA ASP A 223 6.24 38.25 -7.26
C ASP A 223 7.20 37.17 -6.71
N SER A 224 8.39 37.05 -7.29
CA SER A 224 9.47 36.26 -6.68
C SER A 224 9.88 36.92 -5.36
N GLY A 225 9.85 36.18 -4.25
CA GLY A 225 9.99 36.77 -2.90
C GLY A 225 8.67 37.22 -2.26
N GLY A 226 7.53 37.06 -2.93
CA GLY A 226 6.22 37.52 -2.46
C GLY A 226 5.57 36.66 -1.37
N LEU A 227 6.12 35.47 -1.10
CA LEU A 227 5.69 34.59 0.00
C LEU A 227 6.67 34.70 1.17
N THR A 228 6.16 34.74 2.40
CA THR A 228 6.96 34.50 3.60
C THR A 228 6.81 33.06 4.03
N VAL A 229 7.92 32.40 4.36
CA VAL A 229 7.96 31.00 4.78
C VAL A 229 8.66 30.80 6.10
N VAL A 230 8.36 29.68 6.74
CA VAL A 230 9.09 29.18 7.91
C VAL A 230 9.36 27.70 7.73
N ASN A 231 10.55 27.24 8.13
CA ASN A 231 10.90 25.83 8.09
C ASN A 231 9.91 25.01 8.95
N SER A 232 9.52 23.83 8.48
CA SER A 232 8.60 22.93 9.20
C SER A 232 9.07 22.59 10.62
N SER A 233 10.39 22.52 10.85
CA SER A 233 10.98 22.30 12.18
C SER A 233 10.74 23.44 13.18
N CYS A 234 10.42 24.65 12.72
CA CYS A 234 10.16 25.82 13.57
C CYS A 234 8.66 26.04 13.84
N VAL A 235 7.80 25.15 13.34
CA VAL A 235 6.35 25.22 13.47
C VAL A 235 5.83 24.08 14.33
N GLN A 236 4.89 24.39 15.22
CA GLN A 236 4.07 23.38 15.86
C GLN A 236 2.83 23.16 15.00
N LEU A 237 2.67 21.92 14.52
CA LEU A 237 1.49 21.51 13.76
C LEU A 237 0.44 20.91 14.70
N ASN A 238 -0.77 21.44 14.64
CA ASN A 238 -1.93 20.93 15.36
C ASN A 238 -2.85 20.18 14.41
N ASN A 239 -2.87 18.86 14.55
CA ASN A 239 -3.68 17.98 13.73
C ASN A 239 -5.08 17.72 14.30
N GLY A 240 -5.52 18.50 15.31
CA GLY A 240 -6.82 18.38 15.94
C GLY A 240 -7.04 17.06 16.67
N GLY A 241 -6.00 16.52 17.32
CA GLY A 241 -6.09 15.21 17.97
C GLY A 241 -6.02 14.04 17.00
N GLY A 242 -5.33 14.22 15.87
CA GLY A 242 -5.13 13.19 14.84
C GLY A 242 -6.17 13.19 13.72
N VAL A 243 -7.19 14.06 13.75
CA VAL A 243 -8.23 14.09 12.71
C VAL A 243 -7.70 14.50 11.33
N LEU A 244 -6.53 15.11 11.29
CA LEU A 244 -5.76 15.36 10.07
C LEU A 244 -4.44 14.59 10.10
N LYS A 245 -4.04 14.03 8.96
CA LYS A 245 -2.68 13.56 8.72
C LYS A 245 -2.00 14.51 7.75
N ILE A 246 -0.96 15.18 8.22
CA ILE A 246 -0.18 16.10 7.41
C ILE A 246 0.97 15.31 6.81
N SER A 247 1.11 15.31 5.48
CA SER A 247 2.22 14.63 4.81
C SER A 247 3.55 15.24 5.27
N SER A 248 4.59 14.42 5.45
CA SER A 248 5.87 14.97 5.90
C SER A 248 6.34 16.02 4.89
N ILE A 249 6.60 17.23 5.37
CA ILE A 249 7.19 18.33 4.60
C ILE A 249 8.68 17.98 4.40
N ALA A 250 8.94 16.96 3.58
CA ALA A 250 10.26 16.53 3.19
C ALA A 250 10.58 17.15 1.82
N GLU A 251 11.84 17.57 1.64
CA GLU A 251 12.34 18.13 0.38
C GLU A 251 12.04 17.17 -0.79
N GLY A 252 11.24 17.62 -1.74
CA GLY A 252 10.81 16.77 -2.85
C GLY A 252 9.87 17.49 -3.81
N ILE A 253 9.89 17.07 -5.08
CA ILE A 253 9.02 17.61 -6.13
C ILE A 253 7.58 17.23 -5.78
N LEU A 254 6.75 18.24 -5.53
CA LEU A 254 5.32 18.04 -5.34
C LEU A 254 4.67 17.67 -6.68
N PRO A 255 3.59 16.86 -6.68
CA PRO A 255 2.95 16.37 -7.91
C PRO A 255 2.38 17.46 -8.82
N HIS A 256 2.32 18.72 -8.36
CA HIS A 256 1.84 19.85 -9.15
C HIS A 256 2.97 20.79 -9.60
N ARG A 257 2.99 21.03 -10.93
CA ARG A 257 3.56 22.22 -11.59
C ARG A 257 5.03 22.53 -11.31
N SER A 258 5.87 21.51 -11.14
CA SER A 258 7.31 21.72 -10.87
C SER A 258 7.58 22.56 -9.62
N ALA A 259 6.64 22.58 -8.66
CA ALA A 259 6.86 23.22 -7.38
C ALA A 259 7.94 22.43 -6.62
N LEU A 260 9.06 23.11 -6.32
CA LEU A 260 10.03 22.60 -5.36
C LEU A 260 9.33 22.60 -4.00
N GLY A 261 9.14 21.43 -3.40
CA GLY A 261 8.81 21.31 -1.98
C GLY A 261 10.00 21.83 -1.19
N PHE A 262 10.07 23.15 -1.06
CA PHE A 262 10.99 23.80 -0.15
C PHE A 262 10.51 23.45 1.27
N PRO A 263 11.40 23.19 2.24
CA PRO A 263 11.04 22.60 3.54
C PRO A 263 10.28 23.57 4.48
N GLY A 264 9.45 24.47 3.95
CA GLY A 264 8.74 25.49 4.71
C GLY A 264 7.28 25.67 4.32
N LEU A 265 6.54 26.23 5.27
CA LEU A 265 5.12 26.58 5.14
C LEU A 265 5.00 28.08 4.83
N ALA A 266 3.99 28.48 4.06
CA ALA A 266 3.71 29.89 3.76
C ALA A 266 2.50 30.47 4.55
N GLY A 267 1.91 29.65 5.42
CA GLY A 267 0.79 30.04 6.28
C GLY A 267 0.15 28.81 6.92
N GLY A 268 -1.17 28.83 7.03
CA GLY A 268 -1.95 27.69 7.51
C GLY A 268 -3.44 27.85 7.21
N PHE A 269 -4.25 27.07 7.87
CA PHE A 269 -5.71 27.20 7.87
C PHE A 269 -6.26 26.94 9.27
N THR A 270 -7.50 27.32 9.48
CA THR A 270 -8.26 26.94 10.66
C THR A 270 -9.40 26.01 10.29
N PHE A 271 -9.77 25.13 11.21
CA PHE A 271 -10.84 24.17 10.99
C PHE A 271 -11.58 23.83 12.29
N THR A 272 -12.78 23.27 12.16
CA THR A 272 -13.52 22.65 13.26
C THR A 272 -13.71 21.17 12.99
N ILE A 273 -13.82 20.37 14.05
CA ILE A 273 -14.15 18.95 13.95
C ILE A 273 -15.66 18.85 13.68
N TYR A 274 -16.04 18.27 12.55
CA TYR A 274 -17.45 18.00 12.28
C TYR A 274 -17.87 16.73 13.03
N ASP A 275 -19.05 16.74 13.65
CA ASP A 275 -19.58 15.60 14.41
C ASP A 275 -18.65 15.09 15.54
N GLY A 276 -18.20 16.00 16.42
CA GLY A 276 -17.36 15.66 17.57
C GLY A 276 -17.99 14.64 18.55
N GLU A 277 -19.33 14.60 18.64
CA GLU A 277 -20.06 13.57 19.39
C GLU A 277 -19.93 12.19 18.73
N GLY A 278 -20.06 12.12 17.39
CA GLY A 278 -19.79 10.92 16.61
C GLY A 278 -18.35 10.42 16.76
N LEU A 279 -17.35 11.32 16.75
CA LEU A 279 -15.95 10.97 17.05
C LEU A 279 -15.81 10.39 18.46
N SER A 280 -16.40 11.03 19.47
CA SER A 280 -16.36 10.57 20.86
C SER A 280 -17.07 9.21 21.03
N GLY A 281 -18.18 9.00 20.32
CA GLY A 281 -18.88 7.71 20.24
C GLY A 281 -18.02 6.63 19.57
N LEU A 282 -17.35 6.96 18.46
CA LEU A 282 -16.42 6.08 17.77
C LEU A 282 -15.31 5.63 18.73
N LEU A 283 -14.65 6.55 19.42
CA LEU A 283 -13.56 6.25 20.35
C LEU A 283 -14.02 5.40 21.54
N ARG A 284 -15.14 5.76 22.18
CA ARG A 284 -15.72 4.98 23.29
C ARG A 284 -16.15 3.58 22.88
N GLY A 285 -16.65 3.41 21.66
CA GLY A 285 -17.09 2.11 21.14
C GLY A 285 -15.95 1.19 20.68
N ARG A 286 -14.73 1.71 20.50
CA ARG A 286 -13.58 0.96 19.95
C ARG A 286 -13.28 -0.34 20.72
N PRO A 287 -13.22 -0.39 22.06
CA PRO A 287 -12.92 -1.64 22.76
C PRO A 287 -13.89 -2.78 22.44
N ALA A 288 -15.20 -2.49 22.40
CA ALA A 288 -16.22 -3.47 22.06
C ALA A 288 -16.12 -3.95 20.60
N ARG A 289 -15.83 -3.03 19.67
CA ARG A 289 -15.61 -3.39 18.25
C ARG A 289 -14.38 -4.27 18.06
N MET A 290 -13.29 -3.97 18.77
CA MET A 290 -12.06 -4.78 18.77
C MET A 290 -12.34 -6.20 19.27
N GLU A 291 -13.08 -6.35 20.37
CA GLU A 291 -13.44 -7.66 20.92
C GLU A 291 -14.32 -8.46 19.95
N HIS A 292 -15.36 -7.82 19.40
CA HIS A 292 -16.23 -8.43 18.40
C HIS A 292 -15.45 -8.86 17.15
N HIS A 293 -14.56 -8.00 16.65
CA HIS A 293 -13.73 -8.28 15.49
C HIS A 293 -12.74 -9.43 15.75
N ALA A 294 -12.10 -9.47 16.92
CA ALA A 294 -11.25 -10.59 17.31
C ALA A 294 -12.02 -11.92 17.34
N SER A 295 -13.30 -11.90 17.73
CA SER A 295 -14.15 -13.10 17.64
C SER A 295 -14.44 -13.52 16.20
N ARG A 296 -14.68 -12.56 15.29
CA ARG A 296 -14.87 -12.85 13.87
C ARG A 296 -13.60 -13.41 13.23
N LEU A 297 -12.42 -12.87 13.56
CA LEU A 297 -11.14 -13.38 13.07
C LEU A 297 -10.92 -14.85 13.46
N ARG A 298 -11.20 -15.21 14.72
CA ARG A 298 -11.11 -16.61 15.17
C ARG A 298 -12.06 -17.56 14.40
N GLN A 299 -13.24 -17.08 14.01
CA GLN A 299 -14.17 -17.85 13.20
C GLN A 299 -13.67 -18.01 11.76
N GLU A 300 -13.12 -16.94 11.19
CA GLU A 300 -12.46 -16.99 9.88
C GLU A 300 -11.27 -17.95 9.87
N ASP A 301 -10.40 -17.90 10.89
CA ASP A 301 -9.28 -18.83 11.09
C ASP A 301 -9.75 -20.28 11.07
N ALA A 302 -10.80 -20.60 11.84
CA ALA A 302 -11.35 -21.95 11.90
C ALA A 302 -11.92 -22.41 10.54
N SER A 303 -12.61 -21.52 9.82
CA SER A 303 -13.14 -21.81 8.48
C SER A 303 -12.02 -22.06 7.47
N LEU A 304 -10.96 -21.25 7.51
CA LEU A 304 -9.79 -21.39 6.64
C LEU A 304 -9.01 -22.68 6.92
N GLN A 305 -8.87 -23.07 8.19
CA GLN A 305 -8.27 -24.36 8.56
C GLN A 305 -9.09 -25.52 8.02
N GLN A 306 -10.42 -25.47 8.13
CA GLN A 306 -11.30 -26.50 7.57
C GLN A 306 -11.20 -26.57 6.04
N GLU A 307 -11.18 -25.42 5.35
CA GLU A 307 -11.00 -25.34 3.90
C GLU A 307 -9.65 -25.95 3.49
N SER A 308 -8.57 -25.58 4.18
CA SER A 308 -7.22 -26.07 3.91
C SER A 308 -7.11 -27.58 4.07
N LEU A 309 -7.66 -28.13 5.16
CA LEU A 309 -7.72 -29.59 5.39
C LEU A 309 -8.54 -30.31 4.32
N ARG A 310 -9.60 -29.68 3.81
CA ARG A 310 -10.49 -30.28 2.82
C ARG A 310 -9.85 -30.32 1.43
N HIS A 311 -9.13 -29.27 1.03
CA HIS A 311 -8.70 -29.08 -0.35
C HIS A 311 -7.19 -29.29 -0.58
N GLY A 312 -6.34 -29.07 0.42
CA GLY A 312 -4.87 -29.27 0.29
C GLY A 312 -4.19 -28.34 -0.74
N ASP A 313 -4.89 -27.33 -1.23
CA ASP A 313 -4.44 -26.40 -2.27
C ASP A 313 -4.11 -25.00 -1.73
N MET A 314 -4.08 -24.83 -0.41
CA MET A 314 -3.86 -23.54 0.26
C MET A 314 -2.45 -23.46 0.86
N VAL A 315 -1.82 -22.29 0.72
CA VAL A 315 -0.54 -21.91 1.32
C VAL A 315 -0.76 -20.67 2.17
N PHE A 316 -0.53 -20.80 3.47
CA PHE A 316 -0.51 -19.67 4.40
C PHE A 316 0.92 -19.16 4.53
N VAL A 317 1.09 -17.85 4.37
CA VAL A 317 2.37 -17.17 4.53
C VAL A 317 2.29 -16.19 5.69
N ASP A 318 3.38 -16.05 6.45
CA ASP A 318 3.45 -15.24 7.69
C ASP A 318 3.39 -13.73 7.39
N VAL A 319 2.17 -13.26 7.09
CA VAL A 319 1.85 -11.88 6.71
C VAL A 319 0.45 -11.55 7.21
N VAL A 320 0.26 -10.32 7.69
CA VAL A 320 -1.08 -9.78 7.95
C VAL A 320 -1.77 -9.48 6.62
N ASP A 321 -2.84 -10.19 6.32
CA ASP A 321 -3.53 -10.16 5.03
C ASP A 321 -4.30 -8.84 4.84
N THR A 322 -3.64 -7.90 4.17
CA THR A 322 -4.18 -6.61 3.77
C THR A 322 -3.66 -6.26 2.38
N TYR A 323 -4.35 -5.36 1.68
CA TYR A 323 -3.94 -4.93 0.34
C TYR A 323 -2.50 -4.39 0.31
N ARG A 324 -2.10 -3.57 1.29
CA ARG A 324 -0.74 -3.01 1.37
C ARG A 324 0.34 -4.06 1.59
N ASN A 325 -0.01 -5.24 2.09
CA ASN A 325 0.93 -6.34 2.36
C ASN A 325 0.95 -7.42 1.27
N VAL A 326 0.18 -7.27 0.18
CA VAL A 326 0.19 -8.21 -0.95
C VAL A 326 1.60 -8.42 -1.55
N PRO A 327 2.48 -7.41 -1.69
CA PRO A 327 3.86 -7.66 -2.15
C PRO A 327 4.63 -8.58 -1.21
N SER A 328 4.50 -8.39 0.11
CA SER A 328 5.13 -9.25 1.12
C SER A 328 4.55 -10.67 1.05
N LYS A 329 3.24 -10.81 0.86
CA LYS A 329 2.57 -12.10 0.64
C LYS A 329 3.18 -12.83 -0.57
N LEU A 330 3.41 -12.11 -1.67
CA LEU A 330 4.02 -12.67 -2.88
C LEU A 330 5.47 -13.11 -2.65
N LEU A 331 6.30 -12.30 -1.99
CA LEU A 331 7.68 -12.67 -1.67
C LEU A 331 7.76 -13.91 -0.76
N GLN A 332 6.90 -13.99 0.25
CA GLN A 332 6.85 -15.17 1.11
C GLN A 332 6.36 -16.41 0.35
N PHE A 333 5.44 -16.25 -0.61
CA PHE A 333 5.07 -17.34 -1.50
C PHE A 333 6.23 -17.80 -2.37
N TYR A 334 7.08 -16.91 -2.88
CA TYR A 334 8.28 -17.31 -3.62
C TYR A 334 9.27 -18.08 -2.75
N LYS A 335 9.45 -17.71 -1.48
CA LYS A 335 10.25 -18.51 -0.53
C LYS A 335 9.64 -19.89 -0.32
N TRP A 336 8.32 -19.96 -0.16
CA TRP A 336 7.62 -21.23 -0.02
C TRP A 336 7.76 -22.10 -1.28
N SER A 337 7.54 -21.54 -2.46
CA SER A 337 7.56 -22.31 -3.72
C SER A 337 8.91 -22.95 -3.97
N VAL A 338 10.00 -22.17 -3.85
CA VAL A 338 11.38 -22.66 -4.01
C VAL A 338 11.75 -23.73 -2.99
N GLY A 339 11.23 -23.64 -1.77
CA GLY A 339 11.51 -24.62 -0.72
C GLY A 339 10.64 -25.89 -0.75
N ASN A 340 9.49 -25.86 -1.43
CA ASN A 340 8.44 -26.88 -1.30
C ASN A 340 7.95 -27.46 -2.63
N ALA A 341 8.46 -27.00 -3.78
CA ALA A 341 8.11 -27.53 -5.09
C ALA A 341 9.28 -27.40 -6.07
N ASP A 342 9.42 -28.37 -6.96
CA ASP A 342 10.25 -28.27 -8.15
C ASP A 342 9.39 -27.75 -9.31
N PHE A 343 9.82 -26.70 -10.00
CA PHE A 343 9.05 -26.14 -11.12
C PHE A 343 9.92 -25.41 -12.14
N ASN A 344 9.51 -25.40 -13.41
CA ASN A 344 10.19 -24.62 -14.44
C ASN A 344 9.72 -23.17 -14.44
N LEU A 345 8.40 -22.96 -14.36
CA LEU A 345 7.73 -21.67 -14.48
C LEU A 345 6.78 -21.43 -13.32
N LEU A 346 6.65 -20.18 -12.93
CA LEU A 346 5.63 -19.73 -12.00
C LEU A 346 4.66 -18.79 -12.71
N LEU A 347 3.37 -19.11 -12.70
CA LEU A 347 2.29 -18.22 -13.13
C LEU A 347 1.67 -17.58 -11.89
N LYS A 348 1.67 -16.25 -11.81
CA LYS A 348 0.91 -15.50 -10.81
C LYS A 348 -0.42 -15.07 -11.41
N THR A 349 -1.49 -15.16 -10.62
CA THR A 349 -2.81 -14.56 -10.90
C THR A 349 -3.47 -14.17 -9.58
N ASP A 350 -4.58 -13.42 -9.64
CA ASP A 350 -5.45 -13.15 -8.49
C ASP A 350 -6.71 -14.04 -8.54
N ASP A 351 -7.41 -14.15 -7.42
CA ASP A 351 -8.60 -15.00 -7.30
C ASP A 351 -9.87 -14.43 -7.96
N ASP A 352 -9.84 -13.15 -8.34
CA ASP A 352 -10.87 -12.45 -9.11
C ASP A 352 -10.53 -12.34 -10.61
N CYS A 353 -9.57 -13.15 -11.09
CA CYS A 353 -9.14 -13.16 -12.48
C CYS A 353 -9.62 -14.40 -13.24
N TYR A 354 -10.20 -14.18 -14.42
CA TYR A 354 -10.38 -15.24 -15.41
C TYR A 354 -9.02 -15.56 -16.04
N ILE A 355 -8.71 -16.84 -16.24
CA ILE A 355 -7.50 -17.31 -16.91
C ILE A 355 -7.87 -18.34 -17.99
N ASP A 356 -7.49 -18.08 -19.24
CA ASP A 356 -7.52 -19.09 -20.31
C ASP A 356 -6.26 -19.96 -20.22
N VAL A 357 -6.31 -20.95 -19.32
CA VAL A 357 -5.15 -21.78 -19.01
C VAL A 357 -4.66 -22.61 -20.21
N ASP A 358 -5.57 -23.01 -21.11
CA ASP A 358 -5.23 -23.72 -22.34
C ASP A 358 -4.38 -22.84 -23.25
N SER A 359 -4.84 -21.61 -23.50
CA SER A 359 -4.12 -20.63 -24.31
C SER A 359 -2.75 -20.29 -23.72
N VAL A 360 -2.65 -20.19 -22.39
CA VAL A 360 -1.37 -19.95 -21.69
C VAL A 360 -0.41 -21.12 -21.90
N LEU A 361 -0.82 -22.36 -21.58
CA LEU A 361 0.03 -23.55 -21.72
C LEU A 361 0.44 -23.80 -23.17
N MET A 362 -0.50 -23.63 -24.11
CA MET A 362 -0.24 -23.72 -25.54
C MET A 362 0.83 -22.71 -25.96
N LYS A 363 0.74 -21.45 -25.52
CA LYS A 363 1.76 -20.43 -25.83
C LYS A 363 3.12 -20.74 -25.19
N ILE A 364 3.16 -21.31 -23.98
CA ILE A 364 4.40 -21.79 -23.33
C ILE A 364 5.09 -22.83 -24.21
N ASP A 365 4.34 -23.82 -24.70
CA ASP A 365 4.85 -24.89 -25.55
C ASP A 365 5.37 -24.36 -26.90
N HIS A 366 4.55 -23.59 -27.61
CA HIS A 366 4.88 -23.09 -28.94
C HIS A 366 6.10 -22.15 -28.95
N LYS A 367 6.23 -21.31 -27.92
CA LYS A 367 7.37 -20.39 -27.80
C LYS A 367 8.60 -21.07 -27.19
N GLY A 368 8.49 -22.33 -26.73
CA GLY A 368 9.56 -23.05 -26.05
C GLY A 368 10.03 -22.29 -24.80
N LEU A 369 9.08 -21.76 -24.02
CA LEU A 369 9.37 -20.95 -22.82
C LEU A 369 9.81 -21.84 -21.66
N LYS A 370 10.97 -22.50 -21.78
CA LYS A 370 11.68 -23.17 -20.69
C LYS A 370 12.98 -22.45 -20.35
N ARG A 371 13.03 -21.16 -20.65
CA ARG A 371 14.25 -20.35 -20.63
C ARG A 371 14.48 -19.79 -19.22
N SER A 372 15.73 -19.49 -18.91
CA SER A 372 16.09 -18.69 -17.75
C SER A 372 15.86 -17.20 -18.04
N ASN A 373 15.79 -16.37 -16.99
CA ASN A 373 15.75 -14.92 -17.05
C ASN A 373 14.62 -14.34 -17.93
N PHE A 374 13.41 -14.90 -17.87
CA PHE A 374 12.27 -14.36 -18.61
C PHE A 374 11.06 -14.03 -17.74
N TRP A 375 10.36 -12.97 -18.14
CA TRP A 375 9.13 -12.50 -17.53
C TRP A 375 8.12 -12.16 -18.63
N TRP A 376 7.00 -12.87 -18.66
CA TRP A 376 5.98 -12.78 -19.70
C TRP A 376 4.67 -12.24 -19.12
N GLY A 377 4.19 -11.13 -19.69
CA GLY A 377 3.00 -10.43 -19.23
C GLY A 377 2.68 -9.23 -20.13
N ASN A 378 1.73 -8.40 -19.73
CA ASN A 378 1.45 -7.11 -20.36
C ASN A 378 2.09 -5.99 -19.54
N PHE A 379 3.11 -5.33 -20.06
CA PHE A 379 3.90 -4.36 -19.29
C PHE A 379 3.45 -2.92 -19.50
N ARG A 380 3.13 -2.25 -18.39
CA ARG A 380 3.04 -0.78 -18.35
C ARG A 380 4.44 -0.20 -18.29
N GLN A 381 4.67 0.93 -18.97
CA GLN A 381 5.96 1.61 -19.02
C GLN A 381 5.80 3.08 -18.65
N SER A 382 6.79 3.64 -17.95
CA SER A 382 6.82 5.05 -17.57
C SER A 382 5.53 5.53 -16.87
N TRP A 383 4.90 4.64 -16.11
CA TRP A 383 3.68 4.97 -15.36
C TRP A 383 4.04 5.95 -14.25
N ALA A 384 3.29 7.05 -14.14
CA ALA A 384 3.51 8.06 -13.11
C ALA A 384 3.25 7.47 -11.73
N VAL A 385 4.04 7.90 -10.75
CA VAL A 385 3.90 7.46 -9.37
C VAL A 385 2.75 8.22 -8.72
N ASP A 386 1.67 7.50 -8.43
CA ASP A 386 0.57 8.05 -7.66
C ASP A 386 1.06 8.41 -6.25
N ARG A 387 0.97 9.69 -5.88
CA ARG A 387 1.36 10.18 -4.55
C ARG A 387 0.23 10.19 -3.55
N ILE A 388 -0.95 9.73 -3.97
CA ILE A 388 -2.25 9.93 -3.31
C ILE A 388 -3.23 8.82 -3.70
N GLY A 389 -4.31 8.65 -2.95
CA GLY A 389 -5.34 7.64 -3.20
C GLY A 389 -4.92 6.18 -2.94
N LYS A 390 -5.71 5.23 -3.48
CA LYS A 390 -5.52 3.77 -3.29
C LYS A 390 -4.12 3.31 -3.70
N TRP A 391 -3.62 3.85 -4.81
CA TRP A 391 -2.33 3.48 -5.40
C TRP A 391 -1.17 4.37 -4.92
N GLN A 392 -1.38 5.16 -3.85
CA GLN A 392 -0.36 6.03 -3.26
C GLN A 392 0.93 5.28 -2.93
N GLU A 393 2.06 5.84 -3.37
CA GLU A 393 3.43 5.49 -3.00
C GLU A 393 4.21 6.74 -2.62
N LEU A 394 4.61 6.83 -1.35
CA LEU A 394 5.30 8.00 -0.81
C LEU A 394 6.81 7.83 -0.76
N GLU A 395 7.31 6.60 -0.80
CA GLU A 395 8.71 6.31 -0.51
C GLU A 395 9.53 5.99 -1.76
N TYR A 396 8.88 5.76 -2.91
CA TYR A 396 9.58 5.61 -4.18
C TYR A 396 10.00 6.97 -4.75
N ALA A 397 11.31 7.18 -4.94
CA ALA A 397 11.86 8.51 -5.22
C ALA A 397 11.64 9.01 -6.66
N SER A 398 11.60 8.12 -7.64
CA SER A 398 11.39 8.50 -9.05
C SER A 398 9.95 8.99 -9.28
N PRO A 399 9.71 9.91 -10.24
CA PRO A 399 8.36 10.30 -10.63
C PRO A 399 7.62 9.23 -11.46
N ALA A 400 8.33 8.24 -11.98
CA ALA A 400 7.76 7.15 -12.76
C ALA A 400 8.36 5.79 -12.38
N TYR A 401 7.54 4.75 -12.42
CA TYR A 401 7.94 3.37 -12.15
C TYR A 401 8.73 2.76 -13.33
N PRO A 402 9.65 1.81 -13.07
CA PRO A 402 10.16 0.94 -14.11
C PRO A 402 9.01 0.08 -14.67
N ALA A 403 9.23 -0.57 -15.82
CA ALA A 403 8.16 -1.37 -16.41
C ALA A 403 7.74 -2.53 -15.50
N PHE A 404 6.43 -2.66 -15.28
CA PHE A 404 5.81 -3.72 -14.49
C PHE A 404 4.68 -4.39 -15.27
N ALA A 405 4.47 -5.69 -15.05
CA ALA A 405 3.37 -6.43 -15.66
C ALA A 405 2.04 -6.06 -14.98
N CYS A 406 0.93 -6.04 -15.72
CA CYS A 406 -0.39 -5.82 -15.15
C CYS A 406 -0.77 -6.93 -14.14
N GLY A 407 -1.50 -6.54 -13.08
CA GLY A 407 -1.81 -7.42 -11.95
C GLY A 407 -2.64 -8.67 -12.27
N SER A 408 -3.37 -8.70 -13.40
CA SER A 408 -4.25 -9.83 -13.77
C SER A 408 -3.51 -11.15 -13.98
N GLY A 409 -2.21 -11.10 -14.27
CA GLY A 409 -1.35 -12.27 -14.27
C GLY A 409 -0.10 -12.12 -15.12
N TYR A 410 0.89 -12.96 -14.84
CA TYR A 410 2.13 -13.05 -15.58
C TYR A 410 2.85 -14.39 -15.29
N VAL A 411 3.79 -14.75 -16.15
CA VAL A 411 4.64 -15.95 -16.01
C VAL A 411 6.10 -15.53 -15.81
N VAL A 412 6.78 -16.17 -14.86
CA VAL A 412 8.17 -15.91 -14.49
C VAL A 412 8.96 -17.22 -14.49
N SER A 413 10.20 -17.19 -14.96
CA SER A 413 11.10 -18.35 -14.88
C SER A 413 11.56 -18.66 -13.44
N HIS A 414 11.83 -19.93 -13.16
CA HIS A 414 12.29 -20.40 -11.85
C HIS A 414 13.49 -19.62 -11.30
N ASP A 415 14.50 -19.30 -12.11
CA ASP A 415 15.71 -18.60 -11.67
C ASP A 415 15.42 -17.17 -11.16
N LEU A 416 14.43 -16.49 -11.73
CA LEU A 416 13.98 -15.19 -11.24
C LEU A 416 13.19 -15.33 -9.93
N VAL A 417 12.33 -16.35 -9.83
CA VAL A 417 11.62 -16.67 -8.58
C VAL A 417 12.61 -17.01 -7.46
N GLN A 418 13.64 -17.79 -7.76
CA GLN A 418 14.74 -18.11 -6.85
C GLN A 418 15.47 -16.85 -6.38
N TRP A 419 15.77 -15.92 -7.29
CA TRP A 419 16.42 -14.66 -6.94
C TRP A 419 15.55 -13.83 -6.00
N LEU A 420 14.25 -13.72 -6.28
CA LEU A 420 13.30 -13.00 -5.45
C LEU A 420 13.16 -13.64 -4.05
N ALA A 421 13.00 -14.97 -4.00
CA ALA A 421 12.92 -15.73 -2.76
C ALA A 421 14.17 -15.54 -1.88
N THR A 422 15.36 -15.60 -2.48
CA THR A 422 16.64 -15.47 -1.77
C THR A 422 16.85 -14.04 -1.23
N ASN A 423 16.22 -13.04 -1.83
CA ASN A 423 16.35 -11.63 -1.45
C ASN A 423 15.11 -11.06 -0.76
N ALA A 424 14.08 -11.88 -0.49
CA ALA A 424 12.78 -11.45 0.03
C ALA A 424 12.88 -10.54 1.28
N GLU A 425 13.78 -10.84 2.22
CA GLU A 425 13.96 -10.05 3.44
C GLU A 425 14.64 -8.67 3.22
N LYS A 426 15.26 -8.48 2.05
CA LYS A 426 15.97 -7.23 1.68
C LYS A 426 15.16 -6.38 0.72
N LEU A 427 14.21 -6.99 0.02
CA LEU A 427 13.37 -6.31 -0.95
C LEU A 427 12.26 -5.57 -0.23
N LYS A 428 12.15 -4.28 -0.50
CA LYS A 428 11.11 -3.43 0.06
C LYS A 428 9.78 -3.68 -0.66
N ALA A 429 8.70 -3.85 0.10
CA ALA A 429 7.34 -3.81 -0.42
C ALA A 429 6.94 -2.36 -0.75
N TYR A 430 6.43 -2.15 -1.95
CA TYR A 430 5.87 -0.87 -2.42
C TYR A 430 4.36 -0.99 -2.58
N GLN A 431 3.68 0.07 -2.99
CA GLN A 431 2.26 -0.01 -3.32
C GLN A 431 2.02 -1.05 -4.44
N GLY A 432 1.15 -2.03 -4.21
CA GLY A 432 0.82 -3.06 -5.20
C GLY A 432 1.92 -4.11 -5.44
N GLU A 433 1.53 -5.36 -5.68
CA GLU A 433 2.50 -6.43 -5.96
C GLU A 433 3.14 -6.26 -7.34
N ASP A 434 2.38 -5.77 -8.30
CA ASP A 434 2.77 -5.55 -9.69
C ASP A 434 3.88 -4.50 -9.79
N VAL A 435 3.67 -3.33 -9.20
CA VAL A 435 4.67 -2.26 -9.11
C VAL A 435 5.87 -2.69 -8.30
N SER A 436 5.67 -3.38 -7.17
CA SER A 436 6.76 -3.95 -6.39
C SER A 436 7.61 -4.91 -7.22
N MET A 437 6.98 -5.82 -7.98
CA MET A 437 7.65 -6.73 -8.90
C MET A 437 8.42 -5.97 -9.98
N GLY A 438 7.86 -4.91 -10.56
CA GLY A 438 8.57 -4.06 -11.52
C GLY A 438 9.84 -3.45 -10.95
N ILE A 439 9.78 -2.93 -9.71
CA ILE A 439 10.93 -2.34 -9.01
C ILE A 439 11.99 -3.39 -8.71
N TRP A 440 11.60 -4.56 -8.18
CA TRP A 440 12.55 -5.64 -7.89
C TRP A 440 13.21 -6.18 -9.16
N MET A 441 12.42 -6.39 -10.22
CA MET A 441 12.91 -6.87 -11.51
C MET A 441 13.78 -5.85 -12.24
N ALA A 442 13.69 -4.56 -11.92
CA ALA A 442 14.60 -3.55 -12.47
C ALA A 442 16.06 -3.78 -12.04
N ALA A 443 16.30 -4.37 -10.86
CA ALA A 443 17.64 -4.74 -10.40
C ALA A 443 18.22 -5.95 -11.15
N VAL A 444 17.35 -6.86 -11.60
CA VAL A 444 17.75 -8.11 -12.30
C VAL A 444 17.87 -7.90 -13.80
N GLY A 445 16.96 -7.10 -14.39
CA GLY A 445 16.90 -6.86 -15.83
C GLY A 445 16.47 -8.08 -16.67
N PRO A 446 15.31 -8.70 -16.40
CA PRO A 446 14.88 -9.88 -17.13
C PRO A 446 14.48 -9.56 -18.58
N GLN A 447 14.50 -10.59 -19.44
CA GLN A 447 13.91 -10.49 -20.76
C GLN A 447 12.39 -10.45 -20.64
N LYS A 448 11.81 -9.27 -20.92
CA LYS A 448 10.37 -9.05 -20.88
C LYS A 448 9.74 -9.48 -22.20
N TYR A 449 8.69 -10.30 -22.11
CA TYR A 449 7.87 -10.70 -23.24
C TYR A 449 6.53 -10.00 -23.14
N GLN A 450 6.32 -8.97 -23.95
CA GLN A 450 5.07 -8.23 -24.02
C GLN A 450 3.99 -9.07 -24.70
N ASP A 451 2.83 -9.25 -24.06
CA ASP A 451 1.66 -9.92 -24.64
C ASP A 451 0.37 -9.24 -24.14
N PRO A 452 -0.37 -8.52 -25.02
CA PRO A 452 -1.58 -7.80 -24.62
C PRO A 452 -2.75 -8.72 -24.26
N GLY A 453 -2.63 -10.04 -24.46
CA GLY A 453 -3.64 -10.99 -23.99
C GLY A 453 -3.76 -11.02 -22.46
N TRP A 454 -2.74 -10.58 -21.72
CA TRP A 454 -2.88 -10.32 -20.28
C TRP A 454 -3.57 -8.98 -20.09
N LEU A 455 -4.89 -8.96 -19.89
CA LEU A 455 -5.65 -7.71 -19.85
C LEU A 455 -5.39 -6.96 -18.55
N CYS A 456 -5.31 -5.63 -18.62
CA CYS A 456 -5.02 -4.82 -17.45
C CYS A 456 -6.28 -4.29 -16.76
N GLU A 457 -7.40 -4.23 -17.47
CA GLU A 457 -8.70 -3.85 -16.94
C GLU A 457 -9.72 -4.96 -17.22
N LYS A 458 -10.93 -4.77 -16.71
CA LYS A 458 -12.04 -5.71 -16.86
C LYS A 458 -12.64 -5.66 -18.27
N GLU A 459 -11.88 -6.12 -19.25
CA GLU A 459 -12.36 -6.32 -20.63
C GLU A 459 -12.49 -7.81 -20.98
N CYS A 460 -13.06 -8.09 -22.14
CA CYS A 460 -13.18 -9.45 -22.65
C CYS A 460 -12.94 -9.46 -24.17
N TYR A 461 -11.94 -10.24 -24.59
CA TYR A 461 -11.62 -10.49 -25.99
C TYR A 461 -11.39 -11.99 -26.22
N LEU A 462 -11.65 -12.47 -27.44
CA LEU A 462 -11.57 -13.90 -27.76
C LEU A 462 -10.18 -14.52 -27.48
N ASP A 463 -9.11 -13.76 -27.68
CA ASP A 463 -7.71 -14.19 -27.55
C ASP A 463 -7.04 -13.74 -26.23
N MET A 464 -7.84 -13.30 -25.25
CA MET A 464 -7.34 -12.95 -23.92
C MET A 464 -6.78 -14.17 -23.19
N LEU A 465 -5.69 -13.97 -22.46
CA LEU A 465 -5.09 -14.92 -21.54
C LEU A 465 -5.61 -14.74 -20.12
N SER A 466 -5.84 -13.49 -19.72
CA SER A 466 -6.39 -13.14 -18.42
C SER A 466 -7.34 -11.95 -18.50
N SER A 467 -8.29 -11.86 -17.57
CA SER A 467 -9.13 -10.68 -17.35
C SER A 467 -9.42 -10.53 -15.85
N PRO A 468 -9.10 -9.38 -15.21
CA PRO A 468 -9.25 -9.17 -13.77
C PRO A 468 -10.62 -8.64 -13.34
N GLN A 469 -10.83 -8.53 -12.01
CA GLN A 469 -11.95 -7.84 -11.36
C GLN A 469 -13.33 -8.47 -11.60
N HIS A 470 -13.40 -9.80 -11.69
CA HIS A 470 -14.65 -10.55 -11.82
C HIS A 470 -15.15 -11.07 -10.48
N THR A 471 -16.45 -11.00 -10.29
CA THR A 471 -17.15 -11.72 -9.23
C THR A 471 -17.12 -13.23 -9.49
N ALA A 472 -17.39 -14.03 -8.46
CA ALA A 472 -17.43 -15.48 -8.61
C ALA A 472 -18.42 -15.94 -9.68
N GLU A 473 -19.58 -15.28 -9.79
CA GLU A 473 -20.58 -15.61 -10.80
C GLU A 473 -20.12 -15.23 -12.21
N GLU A 474 -19.46 -14.09 -12.39
CA GLU A 474 -18.90 -13.71 -13.69
C GLU A 474 -17.80 -14.68 -14.15
N LEU A 475 -16.92 -15.12 -13.24
CA LEU A 475 -15.91 -16.15 -13.54
C LEU A 475 -16.57 -17.46 -14.02
N ARG A 476 -17.65 -17.89 -13.36
CA ARG A 476 -18.43 -19.07 -13.79
C ARG A 476 -19.00 -18.88 -15.18
N ILE A 477 -19.63 -17.74 -15.45
CA ILE A 477 -20.23 -17.43 -16.76
C ILE A 477 -19.18 -17.42 -17.87
N LEU A 478 -18.02 -16.77 -17.66
CA LEU A 478 -16.93 -16.74 -18.64
C LEU A 478 -16.42 -18.15 -18.95
N TRP A 479 -16.25 -18.99 -17.91
CA TRP A 479 -15.81 -20.36 -18.06
C TRP A 479 -16.83 -21.24 -18.78
N ASP A 480 -18.11 -21.13 -18.42
CA ASP A 480 -19.18 -21.91 -19.05
C ASP A 480 -19.32 -21.57 -20.54
N ARG A 481 -19.20 -20.30 -20.91
CA ARG A 481 -19.17 -19.86 -22.31
C ARG A 481 -17.94 -20.40 -23.05
N LYS A 482 -16.74 -20.27 -22.45
CA LYS A 482 -15.51 -20.86 -23.00
C LYS A 482 -15.69 -22.36 -23.26
N ARG A 483 -16.29 -23.10 -22.34
CA ARG A 483 -16.55 -24.53 -22.50
C ARG A 483 -17.61 -24.86 -23.55
N ALA A 484 -18.65 -24.04 -23.67
CA ALA A 484 -19.75 -24.28 -24.58
C ALA A 484 -19.37 -24.02 -26.05
N CYS A 485 -18.61 -22.95 -26.32
CA CYS A 485 -18.37 -22.48 -27.68
C CYS A 485 -16.94 -21.98 -27.96
N GLY A 486 -16.04 -22.04 -26.98
CA GLY A 486 -14.64 -21.59 -27.14
C GLY A 486 -14.43 -20.09 -26.95
N ASP A 487 -15.50 -19.30 -26.81
CA ASP A 487 -15.46 -17.84 -26.63
C ASP A 487 -15.98 -17.47 -25.22
N PRO A 488 -15.12 -17.02 -24.29
CA PRO A 488 -15.56 -16.59 -22.97
C PRO A 488 -16.44 -15.33 -22.99
N CYS A 489 -16.33 -14.50 -24.02
CA CYS A 489 -17.00 -13.20 -24.12
C CYS A 489 -18.42 -13.31 -24.66
N GLY A 490 -18.74 -14.40 -25.34
CA GLY A 490 -20.10 -14.72 -25.75
C GLY A 490 -20.13 -15.74 -26.87
N CYS A 491 -21.08 -16.67 -26.82
CA CYS A 491 -21.25 -17.63 -27.91
C CYS A 491 -21.91 -16.95 -29.11
N PRO A 492 -21.33 -17.05 -30.32
CA PRO A 492 -22.02 -16.65 -31.52
C PRO A 492 -23.23 -17.58 -31.69
N TRP A 493 -24.42 -17.04 -31.47
CA TRP A 493 -25.74 -17.66 -31.65
C TRP A 493 -26.13 -18.65 -30.52
N GLY A 494 -27.33 -18.44 -29.96
CA GLY A 494 -27.82 -19.15 -28.78
C GLY A 494 -27.88 -20.66 -28.99
N HIS A 495 -27.15 -21.39 -28.15
CA HIS A 495 -27.23 -22.83 -27.98
C HIS A 495 -28.05 -23.18 -26.75
#